data_AF-Q320L7-F1
#
_entry.id   AF-Q320L7-F1
#
_cell.length_a   1.000
_cell.length_b   1.000
_cell.length_c   1.000
_cell.angle_alpha   90.00
_cell.angle_beta   90.00
_cell.angle_gamma   90.00
#
_symmetry.space_group_name_H-M   'P 1'
#
loop_
_entity.id
_entity.type
_entity.pdbx_description
1 polymer ?
#
loop_
_entity_poly.entity_id
_entity_poly.type
_entity_poly.pdbx_seq_one_letter_code
_entity_poly.pdbx_strand_id
1 'polypeptide(L)'
;MFLKQDTFNYEKQSVVLSELSGLQRIEYLTFVQQRTAKFDAQEGELPEAERQIAFLRMGMDINAWLVSRSLWNAEQSQDVETLCASIMTTWSYDALGAGAERVLSLSGMGTIENAGDDDHEALTPEKS
;
A
#
# COMPACT_ATOMS: atom_id res chain seq x y z
N MET A 1 3.07 -6.32 -20.21
CA MET A 1 3.17 -6.44 -18.74
C MET A 1 1.95 -7.19 -18.24
N PHE A 2 2.07 -8.02 -17.20
CA PHE A 2 0.98 -8.88 -16.67
C PHE A 2 0.24 -8.30 -15.47
N LEU A 3 0.83 -7.32 -14.79
CA LEU A 3 0.23 -6.67 -13.62
C LEU A 3 -0.80 -5.63 -14.08
N LYS A 4 -1.96 -5.59 -13.42
CA LYS A 4 -2.97 -4.54 -13.56
C LYS A 4 -2.34 -3.18 -13.31
N GLN A 5 -2.76 -2.21 -14.11
CA GLN A 5 -2.33 -0.83 -13.97
C GLN A 5 -3.54 0.09 -13.97
N ASP A 6 -3.37 1.26 -13.36
CA ASP A 6 -4.30 2.35 -13.46
C ASP A 6 -3.59 3.72 -13.36
N THR A 7 -4.21 4.75 -13.91
CA THR A 7 -3.71 6.12 -13.79
C THR A 7 -4.19 6.74 -12.49
N PHE A 8 -3.24 7.03 -11.61
CA PHE A 8 -3.48 7.82 -10.41
C PHE A 8 -3.34 9.30 -10.74
N ASN A 9 -4.41 10.05 -10.50
CA ASN A 9 -4.45 11.50 -10.67
C ASN A 9 -4.47 12.15 -9.29
N TYR A 10 -3.56 13.09 -9.06
CA TYR A 10 -3.53 13.89 -7.84
C TYR A 10 -3.24 15.34 -8.22
N GLU A 11 -4.20 16.23 -7.95
CA GLU A 11 -4.13 17.63 -8.37
C GLU A 11 -3.88 17.75 -9.89
N LYS A 12 -2.72 18.29 -10.28
CA LYS A 12 -2.28 18.48 -11.69
C LYS A 12 -1.26 17.44 -12.14
N GLN A 13 -0.99 16.43 -11.32
CA GLN A 13 -0.03 15.37 -11.58
C GLN A 13 -0.78 14.07 -11.87
N SER A 14 -0.24 13.29 -12.80
CA SER A 14 -0.76 11.96 -13.14
C SER A 14 0.41 10.99 -13.25
N VAL A 15 0.27 9.82 -12.66
CA VAL A 15 1.26 8.73 -12.74
C VAL A 15 0.54 7.41 -12.97
N VAL A 16 1.23 6.44 -13.57
CA VAL A 16 0.70 5.08 -13.71
C VAL A 16 1.13 4.25 -12.52
N LEU A 17 0.16 3.73 -11.79
CA LEU A 17 0.38 2.78 -10.70
C LEU A 17 0.08 1.37 -11.20
N SER A 18 0.90 0.42 -10.78
CA SER A 18 0.68 -1.01 -10.97
C SER A 18 0.21 -1.68 -9.67
N GLU A 19 -0.49 -2.81 -9.78
CA GLU A 19 -0.56 -3.75 -8.66
C GLU A 19 0.85 -4.25 -8.28
N LEU A 20 0.99 -4.76 -7.05
CA LEU A 20 2.18 -5.49 -6.63
C LEU A 20 2.28 -6.84 -7.37
N SER A 21 3.48 -7.36 -7.55
CA SER A 21 3.68 -8.77 -7.90
C SER A 21 3.34 -9.68 -6.72
N GLY A 22 3.19 -10.99 -6.96
CA GLY A 22 2.93 -11.96 -5.89
C GLY A 22 3.99 -11.93 -4.78
N LEU A 23 5.27 -11.83 -5.15
CA LEU A 23 6.37 -11.74 -4.18
C LEU A 23 6.32 -10.44 -3.38
N GLN A 24 6.12 -9.29 -4.04
CA GLN A 24 6.04 -7.99 -3.37
C GLN A 24 4.89 -7.89 -2.38
N ARG A 25 3.79 -8.63 -2.55
CA ARG A 25 2.72 -8.69 -1.54
C ARG A 25 3.22 -9.29 -0.22
N ILE A 26 4.02 -10.36 -0.29
CA ILE A 26 4.61 -11.02 0.89
C ILE A 26 5.66 -10.11 1.53
N GLU A 27 6.49 -9.47 0.70
CA GLU A 27 7.49 -8.49 1.15
C GLU A 27 6.82 -7.30 1.84
N TYR A 28 5.71 -6.80 1.32
CA TYR A 28 4.93 -5.73 1.92
C TYR A 28 4.44 -6.11 3.32
N LEU A 29 3.81 -7.29 3.47
CA LEU A 29 3.33 -7.77 4.77
C LEU A 29 4.47 -7.91 5.77
N THR A 30 5.62 -8.41 5.32
CA THR A 30 6.83 -8.52 6.15
C THR A 30 7.34 -7.13 6.56
N PHE A 31 7.35 -6.17 5.63
CA PHE A 31 7.79 -4.81 5.88
C PHE A 31 6.89 -4.08 6.88
N VAL A 32 5.57 -4.20 6.73
CA VAL A 32 4.57 -3.66 7.67
C VAL A 32 4.79 -4.25 9.05
N GLN A 33 4.88 -5.57 9.17
CA GLN A 33 5.12 -6.24 10.45
C GLN A 33 6.39 -5.71 11.14
N GLN A 34 7.50 -5.58 10.41
CA GLN A 34 8.76 -5.06 10.96
C GLN A 34 8.64 -3.60 11.43
N ARG A 35 7.92 -2.77 10.68
CA ARG A 35 7.71 -1.35 11.02
C ARG A 35 6.81 -1.19 12.24
N THR A 36 5.72 -1.96 12.32
CA THR A 36 4.84 -1.99 13.49
C THR A 36 5.56 -2.51 14.73
N ALA A 37 6.27 -3.63 14.63
CA ALA A 37 7.03 -4.17 15.77
C ALA A 37 8.10 -3.18 16.28
N LYS A 38 8.73 -2.40 15.39
CA LYS A 38 9.68 -1.36 15.77
C LYS A 38 8.99 -0.20 16.52
N PHE A 39 7.79 0.19 16.09
CA PHE A 39 7.00 1.22 16.77
C PHE A 39 6.52 0.73 18.14
N ASP A 40 5.99 -0.48 18.21
CA ASP A 40 5.48 -1.08 19.46
C ASP A 40 6.60 -1.28 20.48
N ALA A 41 7.81 -1.63 20.04
CA ALA A 41 8.98 -1.73 20.93
C ALA A 41 9.39 -0.38 21.56
N GLN A 42 8.88 0.75 21.05
CA GLN A 42 9.09 2.08 21.60
C GLN A 42 7.90 2.54 22.49
N GLU A 43 6.83 1.74 22.58
CA GLU A 43 5.69 2.06 23.46
C GLU A 43 6.12 2.11 24.93
N GLY A 44 5.83 3.24 25.57
CA GLY A 44 6.13 3.49 26.99
C GLY A 44 7.40 4.30 27.25
N GLU A 45 8.30 4.45 26.27
CA GLU A 45 9.55 5.19 26.43
C GLU A 45 9.47 6.65 25.94
N LEU A 46 8.55 6.94 25.01
CA LEU A 46 8.48 8.24 24.34
C LEU A 46 7.38 9.16 24.93
N PRO A 47 7.64 10.47 25.03
CA PRO A 47 6.59 11.48 25.20
C PRO A 47 5.51 11.38 24.11
N GLU A 48 4.28 11.76 24.43
CA GLU A 48 3.14 11.65 23.51
C GLU A 48 3.36 12.32 22.14
N ALA A 49 3.95 13.52 22.13
CA ALA A 49 4.25 14.23 20.89
C ALA A 49 5.26 13.48 20.01
N GLU A 50 6.28 12.88 20.62
CA GLU A 50 7.29 12.08 19.90
C GLU A 50 6.68 10.78 19.38
N ARG A 51 5.79 10.14 20.16
CA ARG A 51 5.03 8.97 19.72
C ARG A 51 4.16 9.29 18.50
N GLN A 52 3.49 10.44 18.48
CA GLN A 52 2.68 10.86 17.33
C GLN A 52 3.55 11.06 16.07
N ILE A 53 4.72 11.67 16.21
CA ILE A 53 5.68 11.83 15.09
C ILE A 53 6.17 10.47 14.60
N ALA A 54 6.51 9.56 15.51
CA ALA A 54 6.95 8.20 15.16
C ALA A 54 5.85 7.42 14.41
N PHE A 55 4.59 7.55 14.83
CA PHE A 55 3.44 6.95 14.16
C PHE A 55 3.25 7.50 12.74
N LEU A 56 3.31 8.82 12.57
CA LEU A 56 3.22 9.45 11.25
C LEU A 56 4.38 9.02 10.33
N ARG A 57 5.59 8.90 10.89
CA ARG A 57 6.75 8.41 10.14
C ARG A 57 6.59 6.95 9.73
N MET A 58 6.07 6.10 10.61
CA MET A 58 5.77 4.70 10.28
C MET A 58 4.78 4.61 9.11
N GLY A 59 3.67 5.36 9.15
CA GLY A 59 2.71 5.39 8.05
C GLY A 59 3.31 5.90 6.75
N MET A 60 4.16 6.94 6.81
CA MET A 60 4.87 7.46 5.64
C MET A 60 5.83 6.44 5.03
N ASP A 61 6.62 5.73 5.85
CA ASP A 61 7.51 4.66 5.41
C ASP A 61 6.73 3.55 4.67
N ILE A 62 5.60 3.12 5.23
CA ILE A 62 4.72 2.07 4.67
C ILE A 62 4.12 2.51 3.33
N ASN A 63 3.58 3.72 3.27
CA ASN A 63 2.95 4.23 2.06
C ASN A 63 3.97 4.46 0.93
N ALA A 64 5.14 5.03 1.25
CA ALA A 64 6.20 5.24 0.27
C ALA A 64 6.73 3.92 -0.29
N TRP A 65 6.83 2.89 0.55
CA TRP A 65 7.21 1.56 0.09
C TRP A 65 6.24 1.05 -0.99
N LEU A 66 4.93 1.10 -0.73
CA LEU A 66 3.91 0.65 -1.69
C LEU A 66 3.98 1.40 -3.02
N VAL A 67 3.95 2.74 -2.93
CA VAL A 67 3.90 3.61 -4.11
C VAL A 67 5.16 3.44 -4.96
N SER A 68 6.33 3.32 -4.35
CA SER A 68 7.58 3.18 -5.11
C SER A 68 7.66 1.87 -5.88
N ARG A 69 7.24 0.74 -5.28
CA ARG A 69 7.24 -0.57 -5.97
C ARG A 69 6.19 -0.61 -7.07
N SER A 70 5.05 0.03 -6.85
CA SER A 70 3.99 0.17 -7.86
C SER A 70 4.45 0.97 -9.08
N LEU A 71 5.07 2.14 -8.86
CA LEU A 71 5.64 2.96 -9.93
C LEU A 71 6.77 2.25 -10.66
N TRP A 72 7.65 1.56 -9.93
CA TRP A 72 8.74 0.78 -10.50
C TRP A 72 8.23 -0.39 -11.36
N ASN A 73 7.17 -1.06 -10.92
CA ASN A 73 6.53 -2.12 -11.71
C ASN A 73 5.94 -1.57 -13.01
N ALA A 74 5.34 -0.38 -12.95
CA ALA A 74 4.79 0.29 -14.14
C ALA A 74 5.90 0.71 -15.11
N GLU A 75 7.00 1.23 -14.58
CA GLU A 75 8.17 1.66 -15.36
C GLU A 75 9.47 1.48 -14.57
N GLN A 76 10.30 0.51 -15.00
CA GLN A 76 11.58 0.16 -14.36
C GLN A 76 12.72 1.11 -14.78
N SER A 77 12.51 2.42 -14.62
CA SER A 77 13.46 3.45 -15.09
C SER A 77 14.66 3.68 -14.17
N GLN A 78 14.57 3.28 -12.90
CA GLN A 78 15.60 3.48 -11.89
C GLN A 78 15.55 2.41 -10.79
N ASP A 79 16.51 2.45 -9.86
CA ASP A 79 16.49 1.62 -8.67
C ASP A 79 15.29 1.95 -7.75
N VAL A 80 14.66 0.90 -7.21
CA VAL A 80 13.40 1.03 -6.46
C VAL A 80 13.58 1.70 -5.09
N GLU A 81 14.75 1.58 -4.48
CA GLU A 81 15.04 2.23 -3.20
C GLU A 81 15.34 3.73 -3.41
N THR A 82 16.01 4.06 -4.50
CA THR A 82 16.21 5.45 -4.93
C THR A 82 14.87 6.13 -5.21
N LEU A 83 13.96 5.44 -5.91
CA LEU A 83 12.59 5.91 -6.13
C LEU A 83 11.83 6.07 -4.81
N CYS A 84 11.97 5.13 -3.87
CA CYS A 84 11.36 5.23 -2.55
C CYS A 84 11.81 6.49 -1.81
N ALA A 85 13.12 6.76 -1.76
CA ALA A 85 13.67 7.96 -1.13
C ALA A 85 13.19 9.25 -1.82
N SER A 86 13.09 9.25 -3.16
CA SER A 86 12.54 10.38 -3.91
C SER A 86 11.08 10.65 -3.54
N ILE A 87 10.23 9.62 -3.51
CA ILE A 87 8.81 9.76 -3.16
C ILE A 87 8.65 10.30 -1.73
N MET A 88 9.42 9.78 -0.76
CA MET A 88 9.36 10.25 0.63
C MET A 88 9.68 11.74 0.79
N THR A 89 10.40 12.34 -0.15
CA THR A 89 10.83 13.75 -0.09
C THR A 89 10.02 14.68 -0.99
N THR A 90 9.31 14.12 -1.98
CA THR A 90 8.63 14.92 -3.03
C THR A 90 7.10 14.80 -2.98
N TRP A 91 6.55 13.71 -2.44
CA TRP A 91 5.12 13.53 -2.31
C TRP A 91 4.63 14.07 -0.96
N SER A 92 3.47 14.73 -0.96
CA SER A 92 2.80 15.11 0.29
C SER A 92 2.30 13.86 1.02
N TYR A 93 2.05 14.00 2.32
CA TYR A 93 1.48 12.93 3.14
C TYR A 93 0.15 12.40 2.56
N ASP A 94 -0.72 13.31 2.11
CA ASP A 94 -2.03 12.98 1.53
C ASP A 94 -1.89 12.27 0.17
N ALA A 95 -0.98 12.73 -0.70
CA ALA A 95 -0.70 12.07 -1.97
C ALA A 95 -0.15 10.65 -1.77
N LEU A 96 0.73 10.47 -0.77
CA LEU A 96 1.25 9.17 -0.38
C LEU A 96 0.15 8.24 0.13
N GLY A 97 -0.76 8.73 0.98
CA GLY A 97 -1.91 7.98 1.48
C GLY A 97 -2.83 7.52 0.35
N ALA A 98 -3.28 8.45 -0.48
CA ALA A 98 -4.18 8.15 -1.60
C ALA A 98 -3.53 7.23 -2.65
N GLY A 99 -2.24 7.44 -2.94
CA GLY A 99 -1.48 6.55 -3.82
C GLY A 99 -1.38 5.13 -3.25
N ALA A 100 -1.02 4.99 -1.98
CA ALA A 100 -0.89 3.69 -1.32
C ALA A 100 -2.23 2.93 -1.28
N GLU A 101 -3.33 3.62 -0.97
CA GLU A 101 -4.68 3.06 -1.03
C GLU A 101 -5.01 2.52 -2.43
N ARG A 102 -4.68 3.29 -3.48
CA ARG A 102 -4.88 2.84 -4.87
C ARG A 102 -4.06 1.60 -5.18
N VAL A 103 -2.81 1.52 -4.74
CA VAL A 103 -1.95 0.34 -4.93
C VAL A 103 -2.52 -0.88 -4.20
N LEU A 104 -2.99 -0.72 -2.97
CA LEU A 104 -3.61 -1.82 -2.20
C LEU A 104 -4.88 -2.32 -2.90
N SER A 105 -5.74 -1.42 -3.36
CA SER A 105 -6.94 -1.76 -4.14
C SER A 105 -6.59 -2.54 -5.42
N LEU A 106 -5.66 -2.03 -6.24
CA LEU A 106 -5.17 -2.72 -7.44
C LEU A 106 -4.62 -4.11 -7.14
N SER A 107 -3.96 -4.25 -5.99
CA SER A 107 -3.31 -5.49 -5.55
C SER A 107 -4.25 -6.51 -4.93
N GLY A 108 -5.54 -6.17 -4.74
CA GLY A 108 -6.49 -7.01 -4.00
C GLY A 108 -6.17 -7.10 -2.50
N MET A 109 -5.51 -6.07 -1.96
CA MET A 109 -5.06 -5.95 -0.57
C MET A 109 -5.66 -4.71 0.13
N GLY A 110 -6.71 -4.12 -0.46
CA GLY A 110 -7.46 -3.04 0.18
C GLY A 110 -8.09 -3.53 1.49
N THR A 111 -8.59 -2.59 2.29
CA THR A 111 -9.45 -2.95 3.42
C THR A 111 -10.56 -3.84 2.90
N ILE A 112 -10.72 -5.03 3.50
CA ILE A 112 -11.91 -5.84 3.28
C ILE A 112 -13.07 -5.01 3.82
N GLU A 113 -13.72 -4.22 2.96
CA GLU A 113 -15.12 -3.89 3.16
C GLU A 113 -15.78 -5.24 3.31
N ASN A 114 -16.29 -5.55 4.52
CA ASN A 114 -16.89 -6.84 4.85
C ASN A 114 -17.67 -7.34 3.62
N ALA A 115 -17.12 -8.36 2.95
CA ALA A 115 -17.81 -9.10 1.91
C ALA A 115 -18.92 -9.89 2.63
N GLY A 116 -19.99 -9.17 2.94
CA GLY A 116 -21.21 -9.64 3.56
C GLY A 116 -22.38 -9.24 2.67
N ASP A 117 -22.25 -9.53 1.37
CA ASP A 117 -23.35 -9.71 0.43
C ASP A 117 -22.69 -10.23 -0.87
N ASP A 118 -22.36 -11.52 -0.88
CA ASP A 118 -22.23 -12.25 -2.13
C ASP A 118 -23.03 -13.54 -1.97
N ASP A 119 -23.98 -13.68 -2.87
CA ASP A 119 -25.13 -14.55 -2.86
C ASP A 119 -24.83 -16.00 -2.42
N HIS A 120 -25.64 -16.50 -1.50
CA HIS A 120 -25.87 -17.93 -1.37
C HIS A 120 -26.49 -18.43 -2.68
N GLU A 121 -25.68 -18.91 -3.63
CA GLU A 121 -26.17 -19.82 -4.65
C GLU A 121 -26.73 -21.06 -3.94
N ALA A 122 -28.05 -21.08 -3.78
CA ALA A 122 -28.80 -22.23 -3.35
C ALA A 122 -28.62 -23.34 -4.39
N LEU A 123 -27.77 -24.32 -4.07
CA LEU A 123 -27.72 -25.58 -4.78
C LEU A 123 -29.05 -26.31 -4.56
N THR A 124 -30.01 -26.13 -5.47
CA THR A 124 -31.12 -27.07 -5.63
C THR A 124 -30.77 -28.07 -6.72
N PRO A 125 -30.60 -29.37 -6.42
CA PRO A 125 -30.70 -30.39 -7.44
C PRO A 125 -32.18 -30.73 -7.64
N GLU A 126 -32.62 -30.59 -8.88
CA GLU A 126 -33.90 -31.05 -9.40
C GLU A 126 -34.16 -32.54 -9.15
N LYS A 127 -35.45 -32.87 -9.11
CA LYS A 127 -36.00 -34.23 -9.21
C LYS A 127 -35.38 -35.03 -10.36
N SER A 128 -35.02 -36.28 -10.08
CA SER A 128 -35.41 -37.48 -10.85
C SER A 128 -35.19 -38.74 -10.03
#